data_AF-A0A7D6ELT2-F1
#
_entry.id   AF-A0A7D6ELT2-F1
#
_cell.length_a   1.000
_cell.length_b   1.000
_cell.length_c   1.000
_cell.angle_alpha   90.00
_cell.angle_beta   90.00
_cell.angle_gamma   90.00
#
_symmetry.space_group_name_H-M   'P 1'
#
loop_
_entity.id
_entity.type
_entity.pdbx_description
1 polymer ?
#
loop_
_entity_poly.entity_id
_entity_poly.type
_entity_poly.pdbx_seq_one_letter_code
_entity_poly.pdbx_strand_id
1 'polypeptide(L)'
;MSTKTTFKRIALVTVAALGFGVMSVVPSTAATSADTLTLSAATASMKDSETSTAQTATVAFYAETTTDSMTVTAYVTSAPAGSTAVPQLTLAETSNAFVSTSRITAAAGLVGDKLNQVAYVSPSADTKYVTAKFKVNLVAATGSEAAGVKAGTYVLTLAPAVTNGGGVKNSANVTLTVTVTADPLTDTVATSATSIITTSGDTTNTTDATVTASKTAQTAATAAISSASNQVAYIKVTLKNAAGVTTTGESYTAIVKSGPGLLGSGALTNTYAATAGGGTADARGRAITVRGNNVVAVFGDGSSGVSTIEIQSALGVVLATETLTFFGTATKATATAAIGVIGTAAATANTILVKVEDAAGVSVSNITTMYVTSSATATISGAYTSQTVAYDTTDKGYYVTVTGVAAGTASVTVGTKSSAAATTGVDANSVSIRVGGGATKLDDVLVTFDKASYLPGELAVITVKPVDAAGLILAPDTYTVFATGGIVAPVALGSSSATITGTTTPNGGLGTVDGVVTYKVYMPAYSGTFVFKYTTGTMATTAKSAVARTISVTTSTPDSGAAQAAAEEATAAANDATDAALSAAEAAEAATAMAQEAVDAVAELSAQVTSLISALRAQITALTNLVVKIQKKVKA
;
A
#
# COMPACT_ATOMS: atom_id res chain seq x y z
N MET A 1 42.64 -74.37 98.43
CA MET A 1 43.58 -74.64 97.31
C MET A 1 43.04 -75.86 96.55
N SER A 2 42.92 -75.96 95.23
CA SER A 2 43.24 -75.10 94.09
C SER A 2 42.61 -75.71 92.82
N THR A 3 42.03 -74.86 91.96
CA THR A 3 41.99 -74.88 90.48
C THR A 3 41.32 -75.99 89.61
N LYS A 4 40.23 -75.57 88.94
CA LYS A 4 39.90 -75.63 87.48
C LYS A 4 39.78 -76.99 86.74
N THR A 5 38.64 -77.22 86.07
CA THR A 5 38.47 -77.10 84.58
C THR A 5 37.09 -77.59 84.08
N THR A 6 36.25 -76.63 83.65
CA THR A 6 34.90 -76.81 83.08
C THR A 6 34.90 -76.51 81.57
N PHE A 7 35.59 -77.32 80.75
CA PHE A 7 35.75 -77.05 79.30
C PHE A 7 35.39 -78.21 78.35
N LYS A 8 34.52 -79.15 78.77
CA LYS A 8 34.22 -80.35 77.96
C LYS A 8 32.76 -80.55 77.53
N ARG A 9 31.87 -79.55 77.66
CA ARG A 9 30.44 -79.71 77.31
C ARG A 9 29.84 -78.72 76.29
N ILE A 10 30.65 -77.83 75.70
CA ILE A 10 30.16 -76.83 74.71
C ILE A 10 30.45 -77.24 73.24
N ALA A 11 31.24 -78.29 73.01
CA ALA A 11 31.65 -78.67 71.65
C ALA A 11 30.69 -79.65 70.92
N LEU A 12 29.54 -80.02 71.48
CA LEU A 12 28.66 -81.07 70.88
C LEU A 12 27.25 -80.60 70.50
N VAL A 13 26.90 -79.31 70.70
CA VAL A 13 25.52 -78.83 70.43
C VAL A 13 25.46 -77.73 69.34
N THR A 14 26.59 -77.35 68.74
CA THR A 14 26.62 -76.39 67.60
C THR A 14 26.70 -77.04 66.22
N VAL A 15 26.75 -78.38 66.12
CA VAL A 15 26.77 -79.10 64.83
C VAL A 15 25.35 -79.42 64.30
N ALA A 16 24.29 -79.10 65.05
CA ALA A 16 22.90 -79.29 64.62
C ALA A 16 22.27 -78.08 63.91
N ALA A 17 22.99 -76.96 63.75
CA ALA A 17 22.49 -75.75 63.11
C ALA A 17 22.97 -75.55 61.65
N LEU A 18 23.74 -76.49 61.09
CA LEU A 18 24.22 -76.45 59.70
C LEU A 18 23.45 -77.39 58.74
N GLY A 19 22.29 -77.91 59.16
CA GLY A 19 21.57 -78.97 58.43
C GLY A 19 20.31 -78.59 57.65
N PHE A 20 19.80 -77.35 57.73
CA PHE A 20 18.48 -77.00 57.16
C PHE A 20 18.38 -75.60 56.55
N GLY A 21 19.42 -75.17 55.83
CA GLY A 21 19.49 -73.83 55.23
C GLY A 21 19.76 -73.82 53.71
N VAL A 22 19.22 -74.79 52.97
CA VAL A 22 19.22 -74.75 51.48
C VAL A 22 17.83 -75.08 50.95
N MET A 23 16.84 -74.25 51.31
CA MET A 23 15.78 -73.98 50.34
C MET A 23 16.39 -73.05 49.31
N SER A 24 16.78 -73.60 48.16
CA SER A 24 16.85 -72.81 46.95
C SER A 24 15.45 -72.23 46.72
N VAL A 25 15.25 -70.98 47.12
CA VAL A 25 14.25 -70.15 46.47
C VAL A 25 14.67 -70.17 45.01
N VAL A 26 13.93 -70.93 44.18
CA VAL A 26 13.88 -70.66 42.75
C VAL A 26 13.74 -69.15 42.66
N PRO A 27 14.64 -68.41 41.99
CA PRO A 27 14.35 -67.02 41.74
C PRO A 27 13.06 -67.03 40.91
N SER A 28 11.93 -66.75 41.54
CA SER A 28 10.74 -66.30 40.85
C SER A 28 11.15 -64.97 40.26
N THR A 29 11.81 -65.02 39.11
CA THR A 29 12.21 -63.84 38.37
C THR A 29 10.92 -63.28 37.81
N ALA A 30 10.23 -62.49 38.64
CA ALA A 30 9.08 -61.69 38.24
C ALA A 30 9.41 -61.04 36.89
N ALA A 31 8.60 -61.25 35.84
CA ALA A 31 8.96 -60.80 34.50
C ALA A 31 7.94 -59.83 33.91
N THR A 32 8.42 -58.72 33.35
CA THR A 32 7.60 -57.92 32.41
C THR A 32 7.57 -58.63 31.05
N SER A 33 6.40 -58.73 30.43
CA SER A 33 6.20 -59.39 29.13
C SER A 33 5.20 -58.64 28.24
N ALA A 34 5.29 -58.85 26.92
CA ALA A 34 4.39 -58.26 25.92
C ALA A 34 4.24 -56.73 26.02
N ASP A 35 5.36 -56.04 26.26
CA ASP A 35 5.34 -54.58 26.34
C ASP A 35 5.06 -53.93 24.99
N THR A 36 4.35 -52.80 25.03
CA THR A 36 4.07 -51.92 23.89
C THR A 36 4.26 -50.45 24.30
N LEU A 37 4.75 -49.64 23.37
CA LEU A 37 4.74 -48.18 23.45
C LEU A 37 4.15 -47.64 22.14
N THR A 38 3.07 -46.89 22.21
CA THR A 38 2.38 -46.34 21.04
C THR A 38 2.14 -44.84 21.19
N LEU A 39 2.13 -44.13 20.06
CA LEU A 39 1.73 -42.72 19.97
C LEU A 39 0.33 -42.63 19.34
N SER A 40 -0.46 -41.65 19.74
CA SER A 40 -1.74 -41.35 19.07
C SER A 40 -1.55 -40.93 17.60
N ALA A 41 -0.41 -40.31 17.26
CA ALA A 41 0.10 -40.15 15.91
C ALA A 41 1.61 -39.82 15.95
N ALA A 42 2.32 -40.07 14.84
CA ALA A 42 3.76 -39.85 14.71
C ALA A 42 4.15 -38.37 14.46
N THR A 43 3.18 -37.50 14.20
CA THR A 43 3.39 -36.07 13.93
C THR A 43 2.44 -35.19 14.73
N ALA A 44 2.88 -33.97 15.06
CA ALA A 44 2.09 -32.93 15.74
C ALA A 44 2.41 -31.54 15.20
N SER A 45 1.51 -30.58 15.42
CA SER A 45 1.75 -29.17 15.17
C SER A 45 1.34 -28.35 16.38
N MET A 46 2.11 -27.30 16.69
CA MET A 46 1.78 -26.33 17.73
C MET A 46 2.39 -24.97 17.38
N LYS A 47 1.97 -23.93 18.09
CA LYS A 47 2.64 -22.62 18.07
C LYS A 47 3.71 -22.55 19.15
N ASP A 48 4.67 -21.65 18.98
CA ASP A 48 5.74 -21.41 19.97
C ASP A 48 5.26 -20.78 21.29
N SER A 49 4.04 -20.23 21.31
CA SER A 49 3.33 -19.78 22.53
C SER A 49 2.56 -20.89 23.24
N GLU A 50 2.43 -22.08 22.64
CA GLU A 50 1.74 -23.23 23.21
C GLU A 50 2.71 -24.16 23.95
N THR A 51 2.17 -25.02 24.82
CA THR A 51 2.97 -26.02 25.56
C THR A 51 2.52 -27.46 25.30
N SER A 52 1.33 -27.67 24.76
CA SER A 52 0.81 -29.01 24.48
C SER A 52 0.93 -29.36 23.00
N THR A 53 1.42 -30.57 22.70
CA THR A 53 1.51 -31.07 21.32
C THR A 53 0.20 -31.69 20.82
N ALA A 54 -0.85 -31.73 21.66
CA ALA A 54 -2.09 -32.49 21.46
C ALA A 54 -1.93 -34.02 21.32
N GLN A 55 -0.70 -34.54 21.37
CA GLN A 55 -0.41 -35.97 21.24
C GLN A 55 -0.33 -36.69 22.58
N THR A 56 -0.65 -37.99 22.54
CA THR A 56 -0.51 -38.88 23.69
C THR A 56 0.38 -40.08 23.39
N ALA A 57 1.11 -40.53 24.41
CA ALA A 57 1.92 -41.75 24.39
C ALA A 57 1.33 -42.76 25.38
N THR A 58 1.15 -44.00 24.96
CA THR A 58 0.61 -45.08 25.80
C THR A 58 1.63 -46.18 25.95
N VAL A 59 1.98 -46.51 27.19
CA VAL A 59 2.76 -47.70 27.53
C VAL A 59 1.84 -48.76 28.09
N ALA A 60 2.02 -50.01 27.66
CA ALA A 60 1.32 -51.15 28.21
C ALA A 60 2.21 -52.37 28.31
N PHE A 61 2.00 -53.22 29.30
CA PHE A 61 2.74 -54.46 29.48
C PHE A 61 1.99 -55.41 30.42
N TYR A 62 2.36 -56.70 30.37
CA TYR A 62 1.94 -57.68 31.35
C TYR A 62 2.95 -57.75 32.49
N ALA A 63 2.47 -57.63 33.72
CA ALA A 63 3.28 -57.68 34.94
C ALA A 63 2.86 -58.85 35.81
N GLU A 64 3.82 -59.62 36.33
CA GLU A 64 3.57 -60.79 37.18
C GLU A 64 3.46 -60.39 38.65
N THR A 65 4.26 -59.42 39.09
CA THR A 65 4.28 -58.95 40.48
C THR A 65 4.11 -57.44 40.59
N THR A 66 3.65 -56.97 41.75
CA THR A 66 3.59 -55.54 42.13
C THR A 66 4.94 -54.82 42.09
N THR A 67 6.05 -55.55 42.02
CA THR A 67 7.40 -54.98 41.93
C THR A 67 7.89 -54.79 40.50
N ASP A 68 7.19 -55.33 39.50
CA ASP A 68 7.55 -55.16 38.10
C ASP A 68 7.30 -53.72 37.66
N SER A 69 8.22 -53.14 36.88
CA SER A 69 8.03 -51.77 36.40
C SER A 69 8.69 -51.49 35.07
N MET A 70 8.04 -50.65 34.29
CA MET A 70 8.56 -50.05 33.07
C MET A 70 8.70 -48.55 33.21
N THR A 71 9.60 -47.95 32.44
CA THR A 71 9.71 -46.51 32.27
C THR A 71 9.33 -46.11 30.87
N VAL A 72 8.83 -44.89 30.72
CA VAL A 72 8.83 -44.16 29.46
C VAL A 72 9.69 -42.92 29.67
N THR A 73 10.80 -42.85 28.95
CA THR A 73 11.68 -41.69 28.94
C THR A 73 11.50 -40.95 27.63
N ALA A 74 11.03 -39.71 27.68
CA ALA A 74 10.95 -38.80 26.55
C ALA A 74 12.19 -37.90 26.52
N TYR A 75 12.87 -37.81 25.38
CA TYR A 75 13.98 -36.89 25.20
C TYR A 75 13.95 -36.25 23.82
N VAL A 76 14.48 -35.03 23.73
CA VAL A 76 14.68 -34.35 22.45
C VAL A 76 15.86 -35.00 21.73
N THR A 77 15.60 -35.55 20.55
CA THR A 77 16.63 -36.14 19.68
C THR A 77 17.10 -35.16 18.60
N SER A 78 16.23 -34.24 18.19
CA SER A 78 16.58 -33.11 17.34
C SER A 78 15.71 -31.90 17.69
N ALA A 79 16.28 -30.70 17.66
CA ALA A 79 15.59 -29.44 17.90
C ALA A 79 16.19 -28.31 17.07
N PRO A 80 15.45 -27.21 16.86
CA PRO A 80 15.99 -25.98 16.30
C PRO A 80 17.17 -25.44 17.12
N ALA A 81 18.13 -24.83 16.43
CA ALA A 81 19.34 -24.31 17.06
C ALA A 81 19.04 -23.31 18.19
N GLY A 82 19.70 -23.52 19.34
CA GLY A 82 19.53 -22.67 20.53
C GLY A 82 18.18 -22.80 21.23
N SER A 83 17.39 -23.84 20.93
CA SER A 83 16.24 -24.19 21.77
C SER A 83 16.68 -24.94 23.03
N THR A 84 16.01 -24.65 24.15
CA THR A 84 16.17 -25.35 25.43
C THR A 84 14.91 -26.12 25.82
N ALA A 85 14.00 -26.35 24.86
CA ALA A 85 12.75 -27.04 25.14
C ALA A 85 13.00 -28.52 25.46
N VAL A 86 12.26 -29.07 26.42
CA VAL A 86 12.32 -30.47 26.83
C VAL A 86 10.90 -31.06 26.85
N PRO A 87 10.74 -32.35 26.54
CA PRO A 87 9.44 -32.98 26.66
C PRO A 87 9.06 -33.14 28.13
N GLN A 88 7.78 -32.94 28.43
CA GLN A 88 7.18 -33.19 29.72
C GLN A 88 6.02 -34.16 29.52
N LEU A 89 5.96 -35.19 30.35
CA LEU A 89 4.88 -36.18 30.30
C LEU A 89 3.84 -35.83 31.35
N THR A 90 2.63 -35.50 30.94
CA THR A 90 1.53 -35.29 31.88
C THR A 90 0.62 -36.51 31.85
N LEU A 91 0.41 -37.14 33.01
CA LEU A 91 -0.46 -38.29 33.11
C LEU A 91 -1.88 -37.94 32.64
N ALA A 92 -2.40 -38.71 31.70
CA ALA A 92 -3.76 -38.56 31.20
C ALA A 92 -4.69 -39.61 31.81
N GLU A 93 -4.33 -40.89 31.68
CA GLU A 93 -5.19 -42.02 32.05
C GLU A 93 -4.34 -43.23 32.48
N THR A 94 -4.88 -44.10 33.33
CA THR A 94 -4.24 -45.37 33.72
C THR A 94 -5.28 -46.50 33.77
N SER A 95 -4.81 -47.75 33.64
CA SER A 95 -5.57 -48.96 33.94
C SER A 95 -4.66 -49.97 34.63
N ASN A 96 -5.06 -50.44 35.81
CA ASN A 96 -4.28 -51.34 36.67
C ASN A 96 -2.84 -50.86 36.94
N ALA A 97 -2.58 -49.55 36.94
CA ALA A 97 -1.24 -48.98 36.97
C ALA A 97 -1.07 -47.89 38.03
N PHE A 98 0.13 -47.81 38.61
CA PHE A 98 0.63 -46.65 39.35
C PHE A 98 1.72 -45.95 38.53
N VAL A 99 1.82 -44.63 38.68
CA VAL A 99 2.76 -43.79 37.95
C VAL A 99 3.52 -42.86 38.91
N SER A 100 4.84 -42.71 38.70
CA SER A 100 5.71 -41.87 39.52
C SER A 100 6.82 -41.18 38.71
N THR A 101 7.38 -40.11 39.24
CA THR A 101 8.60 -39.43 38.73
C THR A 101 9.89 -40.10 39.20
N SER A 102 9.81 -41.03 40.15
CA SER A 102 10.94 -41.77 40.71
C SER A 102 10.65 -43.27 40.72
N ARG A 103 11.73 -44.07 40.80
CA ARG A 103 11.65 -45.53 40.82
C ARG A 103 10.74 -46.02 41.96
N ILE A 104 9.70 -46.78 41.62
CA ILE A 104 8.73 -47.32 42.56
C ILE A 104 9.30 -48.61 43.15
N THR A 105 9.53 -48.64 44.47
CA THR A 105 10.14 -49.78 45.18
C THR A 105 9.17 -50.56 46.08
N ALA A 106 7.91 -50.12 46.20
CA ALA A 106 6.80 -50.80 46.86
C ALA A 106 5.46 -50.20 46.39
N ALA A 107 4.32 -50.81 46.72
CA ALA A 107 2.97 -50.31 46.41
C ALA A 107 2.81 -48.84 46.85
N ALA A 108 2.92 -47.91 45.91
CA ALA A 108 2.90 -46.48 46.15
C ALA A 108 1.63 -45.86 45.56
N GLY A 109 1.05 -44.91 46.29
CA GLY A 109 -0.11 -44.14 45.85
C GLY A 109 0.19 -43.20 44.69
N LEU A 110 -0.87 -42.79 43.99
CA LEU A 110 -0.88 -41.94 42.80
C LEU A 110 -0.07 -40.65 42.98
N VAL A 111 0.70 -40.27 41.96
CA VAL A 111 1.06 -38.87 41.72
C VAL A 111 0.40 -38.44 40.42
N GLY A 112 -0.65 -37.63 40.54
CA GLY A 112 -1.39 -37.01 39.43
C GLY A 112 -0.77 -35.72 38.90
N ASP A 113 0.52 -35.49 39.18
CA ASP A 113 1.22 -34.25 38.83
C ASP A 113 2.23 -34.47 37.70
N LYS A 114 2.43 -33.40 36.92
CA LYS A 114 3.37 -33.28 35.80
C LYS A 114 4.65 -34.08 36.04
N LEU A 115 4.91 -35.05 35.17
CA LEU A 115 6.14 -35.82 35.19
C LEU A 115 7.15 -35.08 34.32
N ASN A 116 8.42 -35.09 34.72
CA ASN A 116 9.50 -34.53 33.91
C ASN A 116 9.70 -35.39 32.63
N GLN A 117 10.94 -35.62 32.21
CA GLN A 117 11.24 -36.42 31.03
C GLN A 117 11.07 -37.94 31.24
N VAL A 118 10.80 -38.40 32.47
CA VAL A 118 10.71 -39.83 32.82
C VAL A 118 9.43 -40.10 33.60
N ALA A 119 8.70 -41.13 33.18
CA ALA A 119 7.56 -41.69 33.89
C ALA A 119 7.85 -43.16 34.25
N TYR A 120 7.73 -43.52 35.53
CA TYR A 120 7.80 -44.90 36.00
C TYR A 120 6.39 -45.46 36.12
N VAL A 121 6.14 -46.65 35.59
CA VAL A 121 4.83 -47.32 35.55
C VAL A 121 4.95 -48.71 36.15
N SER A 122 4.14 -49.00 37.16
CA SER A 122 4.09 -50.31 37.85
C SER A 122 2.65 -50.80 37.94
N PRO A 123 2.38 -52.11 38.06
CA PRO A 123 1.03 -52.63 38.24
C PRO A 123 0.46 -52.26 39.61
N SER A 124 -0.87 -52.19 39.71
CA SER A 124 -1.57 -51.95 40.96
C SER A 124 -1.81 -53.21 41.81
N ALA A 125 -1.58 -54.39 41.23
CA ALA A 125 -1.71 -55.71 41.87
C ALA A 125 -0.90 -56.75 41.08
N ASP A 126 -0.63 -57.91 41.68
CA ASP A 126 0.05 -59.02 40.99
C ASP A 126 -0.76 -59.51 39.77
N THR A 127 -0.05 -59.95 38.73
CA THR A 127 -0.64 -60.58 37.52
C THR A 127 -1.67 -59.68 36.81
N LYS A 128 -1.21 -58.56 36.23
CA LYS A 128 -2.06 -57.56 35.56
C LYS A 128 -1.53 -57.15 34.20
N TYR A 129 -2.46 -56.85 33.29
CA TYR A 129 -2.19 -56.01 32.12
C TYR A 129 -2.27 -54.55 32.53
N VAL A 130 -1.15 -53.86 32.45
CA VAL A 130 -0.91 -52.50 32.94
C VAL A 130 -0.95 -51.55 31.76
N THR A 131 -1.65 -50.42 31.87
CA THR A 131 -1.59 -49.35 30.86
C THR A 131 -1.47 -47.98 31.51
N ALA A 132 -0.61 -47.11 30.97
CA ALA A 132 -0.56 -45.69 31.32
C ALA A 132 -0.44 -44.83 30.06
N LYS A 133 -1.24 -43.76 30.01
CA LYS A 133 -1.31 -42.84 28.88
C LYS A 133 -0.89 -41.44 29.33
N PHE A 134 -0.03 -40.81 28.56
CA PHE A 134 0.57 -39.52 28.85
C PHE A 134 0.29 -38.53 27.73
N LYS A 135 -0.09 -37.30 28.06
CA LYS A 135 0.02 -36.17 27.12
C LYS A 135 1.49 -35.81 26.98
N VAL A 136 1.94 -35.62 25.74
CA VAL A 136 3.28 -35.15 25.44
C VAL A 136 3.24 -33.63 25.32
N ASN A 137 3.86 -32.94 26.26
CA ASN A 137 4.02 -31.48 26.25
C ASN A 137 5.47 -31.13 25.90
N LEU A 138 5.68 -29.93 25.40
CA LEU A 138 7.01 -29.38 25.10
C LEU A 138 7.13 -28.05 25.86
N VAL A 139 8.05 -28.00 26.82
CA VAL A 139 8.16 -26.90 27.80
C VAL A 139 9.61 -26.42 27.94
N ALA A 140 9.84 -25.28 28.60
CA ALA A 140 11.19 -24.82 28.90
C ALA A 140 11.92 -25.74 29.91
N ALA A 141 13.23 -25.90 29.78
CA ALA A 141 14.07 -26.77 30.62
C ALA A 141 14.02 -26.50 32.14
N THR A 142 13.56 -25.32 32.59
CA THR A 142 13.50 -24.93 34.00
C THR A 142 12.29 -25.48 34.76
N GLY A 143 11.54 -26.43 34.17
CA GLY A 143 10.31 -26.98 34.78
C GLY A 143 9.17 -25.96 34.89
N SER A 144 9.31 -24.81 34.22
CA SER A 144 8.29 -23.77 34.14
C SER A 144 7.36 -24.07 32.96
N GLU A 145 6.06 -23.94 33.14
CA GLU A 145 5.03 -24.05 32.09
C GLU A 145 5.06 -22.90 31.07
N ALA A 146 6.14 -22.13 31.04
CA ALA A 146 6.33 -21.10 30.05
C ALA A 146 6.71 -21.78 28.72
N ALA A 147 6.02 -21.40 27.65
CA ALA A 147 6.37 -21.79 26.30
C ALA A 147 7.75 -21.19 25.96
N GLY A 148 8.80 -22.00 26.13
CA GLY A 148 10.19 -21.69 25.75
C GLY A 148 10.59 -22.37 24.44
N VAL A 149 9.61 -22.73 23.63
CA VAL A 149 9.77 -23.47 22.38
C VAL A 149 10.08 -22.46 21.28
N LYS A 150 10.99 -22.78 20.36
CA LYS A 150 11.28 -21.94 19.19
C LYS A 150 10.55 -22.50 17.98
N ALA A 151 10.17 -21.66 17.02
CA ALA A 151 9.68 -22.14 15.73
C ALA A 151 10.71 -23.07 15.05
N GLY A 152 10.21 -24.15 14.45
CA GLY A 152 11.01 -25.16 13.77
C GLY A 152 10.53 -26.58 14.06
N THR A 153 11.31 -27.58 13.63
CA THR A 153 10.95 -29.00 13.80
C THR A 153 11.67 -29.60 15.00
N TYR A 154 10.92 -30.25 15.87
CA TYR A 154 11.42 -31.05 16.98
C TYR A 154 11.19 -32.52 16.70
N VAL A 155 12.17 -33.34 17.04
CA VAL A 155 12.05 -34.80 17.00
C VAL A 155 12.21 -35.30 18.42
N LEU A 156 11.13 -35.80 19.00
CA LEU A 156 11.09 -36.40 20.32
C LEU A 156 11.17 -37.91 20.17
N THR A 157 12.06 -38.55 20.93
CA THR A 157 12.09 -39.99 21.04
C THR A 157 11.58 -40.40 22.41
N LEU A 158 10.61 -41.30 22.43
CA LEU A 158 10.13 -41.92 23.65
C LEU A 158 10.68 -43.36 23.67
N ALA A 159 11.48 -43.65 24.69
CA ALA A 159 12.11 -44.93 24.88
C ALA A 159 11.49 -45.64 26.09
N PRO A 160 10.94 -46.85 25.91
CA PRO A 160 10.50 -47.68 27.01
C PRO A 160 11.70 -48.45 27.59
N ALA A 161 11.71 -48.71 28.89
CA ALA A 161 12.71 -49.61 29.50
C ALA A 161 12.15 -50.39 30.69
N VAL A 162 12.56 -51.66 30.80
CA VAL A 162 12.29 -52.47 32.00
C VAL A 162 13.19 -51.96 33.13
N THR A 163 12.59 -51.62 34.28
CA THR A 163 13.26 -50.86 35.36
C THR A 163 13.36 -51.66 36.67
N ASN A 164 12.43 -52.60 36.87
CA ASN A 164 12.45 -53.59 37.94
C ASN A 164 11.63 -54.81 37.50
N GLY A 165 12.02 -56.01 37.98
CA GLY A 165 11.59 -57.28 37.39
C GLY A 165 12.57 -57.76 36.31
N GLY A 166 12.60 -59.07 36.07
CA GLY A 166 13.17 -59.71 34.89
C GLY A 166 12.34 -59.46 33.62
N GLY A 167 12.77 -60.06 32.51
CA GLY A 167 12.19 -59.85 31.18
C GLY A 167 13.11 -59.05 30.25
N VAL A 168 12.75 -59.00 28.96
CA VAL A 168 13.50 -58.30 27.91
C VAL A 168 12.59 -57.22 27.31
N LYS A 169 13.12 -56.01 27.11
CA LYS A 169 12.45 -54.93 26.37
C LYS A 169 12.07 -55.42 24.97
N ASN A 170 10.77 -55.50 24.67
CA ASN A 170 10.27 -55.89 23.35
C ASN A 170 9.80 -54.68 22.52
N SER A 171 9.32 -53.60 23.15
CA SER A 171 8.88 -52.39 22.45
C SER A 171 10.04 -51.66 21.78
N ALA A 172 9.84 -51.20 20.55
CA ALA A 172 10.73 -50.24 19.90
C ALA A 172 10.58 -48.85 20.52
N ASN A 173 11.59 -47.99 20.32
CA ASN A 173 11.43 -46.57 20.60
C ASN A 173 10.46 -45.97 19.57
N VAL A 174 9.63 -45.02 19.99
CA VAL A 174 8.74 -44.29 19.08
C VAL A 174 9.22 -42.87 18.91
N THR A 175 9.02 -42.33 17.71
CA THR A 175 9.45 -40.99 17.35
C THR A 175 8.23 -40.12 17.07
N LEU A 176 8.15 -38.97 17.74
CA LEU A 176 7.16 -37.93 17.50
C LEU A 176 7.86 -36.73 16.85
N THR A 177 7.42 -36.34 15.66
CA THR A 177 7.89 -35.11 14.99
C THR A 177 6.89 -33.98 15.25
N VAL A 178 7.34 -32.91 15.91
CA VAL A 178 6.51 -31.74 16.21
C VAL A 178 6.96 -30.57 15.34
N THR A 179 6.06 -30.03 14.53
CA THR A 179 6.28 -28.80 13.77
C THR A 179 5.76 -27.62 14.58
N VAL A 180 6.67 -26.76 15.02
CA VAL A 180 6.35 -25.55 15.78
C VAL A 180 6.40 -24.35 14.84
N THR A 181 5.30 -23.62 14.73
CA THR A 181 5.23 -22.36 13.97
C THR A 181 5.26 -21.16 14.90
N ALA A 182 5.82 -20.03 14.45
CA ALA A 182 5.79 -18.80 15.23
C ALA A 182 4.35 -18.31 15.45
N ASP A 183 4.02 -17.88 16.67
CA ASP A 183 2.72 -17.29 16.98
C ASP A 183 2.71 -15.80 16.61
N PRO A 184 1.93 -15.39 15.60
CA PRO A 184 1.86 -13.98 15.20
C PRO A 184 1.30 -13.06 16.29
N LEU A 185 0.68 -13.58 17.36
CA LEU A 185 0.23 -12.75 18.50
C LEU A 185 1.38 -12.30 19.41
N THR A 186 2.53 -12.97 19.34
CA THR A 186 3.71 -12.65 20.16
C THR A 186 4.77 -11.85 19.40
N ASP A 187 4.65 -11.77 18.07
CA ASP A 187 5.52 -10.96 17.22
C ASP A 187 5.15 -9.47 17.34
N THR A 188 6.01 -8.72 18.02
CA THR A 188 5.84 -7.27 18.20
C THR A 188 6.43 -6.45 17.06
N VAL A 189 7.16 -7.06 16.12
CA VAL A 189 7.84 -6.32 15.06
C VAL A 189 6.83 -5.80 14.04
N ALA A 190 6.61 -4.49 14.05
CA ALA A 190 5.75 -3.83 13.07
C ALA A 190 6.42 -3.79 11.69
N THR A 191 5.73 -4.31 10.68
CA THR A 191 6.17 -4.29 9.27
C THR A 191 5.25 -3.46 8.38
N SER A 192 4.05 -3.14 8.85
CA SER A 192 3.11 -2.22 8.22
C SER A 192 2.31 -1.46 9.27
N ALA A 193 1.58 -0.43 8.85
CA ALA A 193 0.62 0.25 9.70
C ALA A 193 -0.66 0.58 8.93
N THR A 194 -1.81 0.51 9.61
CA THR A 194 -2.98 1.26 9.19
C THR A 194 -2.84 2.67 9.74
N SER A 195 -2.69 3.63 8.86
CA SER A 195 -2.62 5.06 9.18
C SER A 195 -3.85 5.73 8.56
N ILE A 196 -4.50 6.61 9.32
CA ILE A 196 -5.71 7.31 8.89
C ILE A 196 -5.60 8.78 9.29
N ILE A 197 -5.56 9.69 8.31
CA ILE A 197 -5.59 11.14 8.56
C ILE A 197 -7.03 11.68 8.58
N THR A 198 -7.37 12.43 9.63
CA THR A 198 -8.67 13.10 9.77
C THR A 198 -8.51 14.56 10.20
N THR A 199 -9.57 15.36 10.04
CA THR A 199 -9.59 16.73 10.60
C THR A 199 -9.59 16.68 12.14
N SER A 200 -9.19 17.77 12.80
CA SER A 200 -9.18 17.84 14.26
C SER A 200 -10.57 17.74 14.92
N GLY A 201 -11.66 17.88 14.16
CA GLY A 201 -13.03 17.65 14.66
C GLY A 201 -13.50 16.20 14.54
N ASP A 202 -12.75 15.35 13.83
CA ASP A 202 -13.20 14.02 13.40
C ASP A 202 -12.45 12.91 14.12
N THR A 203 -13.09 12.38 15.17
CA THR A 203 -12.55 11.29 15.99
C THR A 203 -13.06 9.91 15.57
N THR A 204 -14.08 9.83 14.72
CA THR A 204 -14.80 8.56 14.45
C THR A 204 -14.50 7.94 13.09
N ASN A 205 -14.10 8.73 12.09
CA ASN A 205 -13.87 8.18 10.76
C ASN A 205 -12.68 7.21 10.73
N THR A 206 -12.82 6.20 9.87
CA THR A 206 -11.89 5.07 9.70
C THR A 206 -11.22 5.05 8.34
N THR A 207 -11.37 6.12 7.56
CA THR A 207 -10.79 6.32 6.22
C THR A 207 -10.15 7.70 6.14
N ASP A 208 -9.18 7.87 5.25
CA ASP A 208 -8.50 9.15 5.05
C ASP A 208 -9.46 10.24 4.59
N ALA A 209 -9.29 11.41 5.19
CA ALA A 209 -9.91 12.64 4.73
C ALA A 209 -8.92 13.44 3.86
N THR A 210 -9.43 14.16 2.88
CA THR A 210 -8.64 15.24 2.26
C THR A 210 -8.57 16.41 3.23
N VAL A 211 -7.40 16.63 3.84
CA VAL A 211 -7.22 17.70 4.84
C VAL A 211 -6.50 18.90 4.23
N THR A 212 -7.17 20.06 4.28
CA THR A 212 -6.58 21.38 3.98
C THR A 212 -6.75 22.29 5.19
N ALA A 213 -5.72 23.02 5.58
CA ALA A 213 -5.76 23.88 6.76
C ALA A 213 -4.95 25.17 6.61
N SER A 214 -5.26 26.17 7.42
CA SER A 214 -4.44 27.39 7.48
C SER A 214 -3.03 27.08 7.99
N LYS A 215 -2.02 27.71 7.41
CA LYS A 215 -0.61 27.58 7.83
C LYS A 215 -0.31 28.19 9.19
N THR A 216 -1.24 28.93 9.79
CA THR A 216 -0.99 29.73 11.00
C THR A 216 -0.38 28.89 12.12
N ALA A 217 0.89 29.17 12.44
CA ALA A 217 1.49 28.76 13.70
C ALA A 217 0.99 29.71 14.79
N GLN A 218 0.14 29.23 15.68
CA GLN A 218 -0.19 29.96 16.90
C GLN A 218 0.58 29.35 18.06
N THR A 219 1.48 30.14 18.65
CA THR A 219 2.10 29.84 19.94
C THR A 219 1.07 30.17 21.02
N ALA A 220 0.78 29.24 21.91
CA ALA A 220 -0.10 29.50 23.05
C ALA A 220 0.51 30.61 23.92
N ALA A 221 -0.17 31.75 24.07
CA ALA A 221 0.14 32.68 25.16
C ALA A 221 -0.26 32.00 26.48
N THR A 222 0.64 31.99 27.46
CA THR A 222 0.63 31.21 28.71
C THR A 222 -0.63 31.35 29.59
N ALA A 223 -1.61 32.19 29.27
CA ALA A 223 -2.70 32.57 30.17
C ALA A 223 -4.14 32.31 29.69
N ALA A 224 -4.39 31.86 28.46
CA ALA A 224 -5.76 31.66 27.96
C ALA A 224 -5.91 30.29 27.31
N ILE A 225 -5.90 29.24 28.14
CA ILE A 225 -6.11 27.87 27.65
C ILE A 225 -7.58 27.50 27.81
N SER A 226 -8.33 27.79 26.76
CA SER A 226 -9.61 27.16 26.44
C SER A 226 -9.45 26.36 25.13
N SER A 227 -8.88 25.17 25.27
CA SER A 227 -9.45 23.91 24.75
C SER A 227 -9.94 23.78 23.29
N ALA A 228 -9.20 24.33 22.32
CA ALA A 228 -9.17 23.87 20.91
C ALA A 228 -7.86 24.32 20.22
N SER A 229 -6.73 24.07 20.88
CA SER A 229 -5.44 24.71 20.58
C SER A 229 -4.82 24.20 19.27
N ASN A 230 -4.98 24.97 18.19
CA ASN A 230 -4.16 25.04 16.95
C ASN A 230 -3.93 23.77 16.12
N GLN A 231 -4.48 22.64 16.55
CA GLN A 231 -4.40 21.39 15.84
C GLN A 231 -5.31 21.38 14.63
N VAL A 232 -4.79 20.95 13.49
CA VAL A 232 -5.52 20.93 12.22
C VAL A 232 -5.93 19.52 11.79
N ALA A 233 -5.20 18.50 12.23
CA ALA A 233 -5.46 17.11 11.86
C ALA A 233 -4.99 16.11 12.93
N TYR A 234 -5.56 14.91 12.93
CA TYR A 234 -5.04 13.73 13.60
C TYR A 234 -4.59 12.70 12.57
N ILE A 235 -3.54 11.94 12.92
CA ILE A 235 -3.22 10.69 12.24
C ILE A 235 -3.38 9.56 13.25
N LYS A 236 -4.35 8.68 13.00
CA LYS A 236 -4.64 7.49 13.81
C LYS A 236 -3.81 6.35 13.27
N VAL A 237 -2.96 5.75 14.10
CA VAL A 237 -2.02 4.71 13.68
C VAL A 237 -2.32 3.41 14.41
N THR A 238 -2.36 2.31 13.67
CA THR A 238 -2.42 0.94 14.19
C THR A 238 -1.31 0.12 13.53
N LEU A 239 -0.31 -0.27 14.31
CA LEU A 239 0.84 -1.04 13.84
C LEU A 239 0.45 -2.51 13.62
N LYS A 240 0.98 -3.12 12.56
CA LYS A 240 0.74 -4.51 12.20
C LYS A 240 2.06 -5.23 11.92
N ASN A 241 2.16 -6.47 12.36
CA ASN A 241 3.28 -7.33 12.02
C ASN A 241 3.12 -7.95 10.62
N ALA A 242 4.07 -8.81 10.23
CA ALA A 242 4.10 -9.43 8.91
C ALA A 242 2.87 -10.31 8.62
N ALA A 243 2.20 -10.82 9.66
CA ALA A 243 0.97 -11.59 9.54
C ALA A 243 -0.30 -10.71 9.53
N GLY A 244 -0.16 -9.38 9.56
CA GLY A 244 -1.28 -8.44 9.60
C GLY A 244 -1.97 -8.31 10.96
N VAL A 245 -1.37 -8.88 12.01
CA VAL A 245 -1.88 -8.82 13.38
C VAL A 245 -1.43 -7.53 14.04
N THR A 246 -2.34 -6.88 14.78
CA THR A 246 -2.03 -5.65 15.52
C THR A 246 -0.99 -5.91 16.60
N THR A 247 0.08 -5.11 16.62
CA THR A 247 1.09 -5.19 17.68
C THR A 247 0.71 -4.24 18.82
N THR A 248 0.77 -4.70 20.06
CA THR A 248 0.48 -3.88 21.25
C THR A 248 1.78 -3.48 21.94
N GLY A 249 1.93 -2.18 22.24
CA GLY A 249 3.01 -1.69 23.12
C GLY A 249 4.24 -1.12 22.43
N GLU A 250 4.36 -1.25 21.11
CA GLU A 250 5.46 -0.65 20.35
C GLU A 250 5.31 0.87 20.23
N SER A 251 6.42 1.59 20.31
CA SER A 251 6.48 2.99 19.90
C SER A 251 6.85 3.10 18.43
N TYR A 252 6.36 4.12 17.76
CA TYR A 252 6.70 4.43 16.37
C TYR A 252 7.19 5.87 16.24
N THR A 253 7.85 6.18 15.14
CA THR A 253 8.29 7.54 14.84
C THR A 253 7.37 8.15 13.78
N ALA A 254 6.84 9.33 14.05
CA ALA A 254 6.16 10.14 13.04
C ALA A 254 7.11 11.27 12.61
N ILE A 255 7.28 11.46 11.30
CA ILE A 255 8.20 12.45 10.75
C ILE A 255 7.56 13.22 9.59
N VAL A 256 7.66 14.55 9.63
CA VAL A 256 7.40 15.42 8.49
C VAL A 256 8.56 15.25 7.50
N LYS A 257 8.40 14.34 6.54
CA LYS A 257 9.40 14.00 5.54
C LYS A 257 9.71 15.20 4.64
N SER A 258 8.69 15.93 4.24
CA SER A 258 8.79 17.11 3.38
C SER A 258 7.62 18.06 3.62
N GLY A 259 7.77 19.31 3.18
CA GLY A 259 6.73 20.33 3.32
C GLY A 259 6.66 20.97 4.71
N PRO A 260 5.58 21.74 4.97
CA PRO A 260 5.37 22.44 6.23
C PRO A 260 4.75 21.56 7.32
N GLY A 261 4.82 22.02 8.56
CA GLY A 261 4.04 21.50 9.68
C GLY A 261 4.88 21.02 10.87
N LEU A 262 4.22 20.92 12.02
CA LEU A 262 4.77 20.36 13.26
C LEU A 262 3.88 19.21 13.75
N LEU A 263 4.48 18.31 14.52
CA LEU A 263 3.84 17.13 15.07
C LEU A 263 3.81 17.16 16.59
N GLY A 264 2.71 16.68 17.14
CA GLY A 264 2.52 16.36 18.55
C GLY A 264 1.99 14.93 18.72
N SER A 265 1.85 14.48 19.96
CA SER A 265 1.32 13.13 20.23
C SER A 265 0.55 13.08 21.54
N GLY A 266 -0.59 12.41 21.56
CA GLY A 266 -1.41 12.25 22.76
C GLY A 266 -2.56 11.26 22.55
N ALA A 267 -3.36 11.03 23.59
CA ALA A 267 -4.59 10.25 23.44
C ALA A 267 -5.57 10.97 22.49
N LEU A 268 -6.38 10.21 21.75
CA LEU A 268 -7.45 10.77 20.93
C LEU A 268 -8.56 11.32 21.83
N THR A 269 -8.70 12.63 21.92
CA THR A 269 -9.81 13.29 22.66
C THR A 269 -10.25 14.55 21.91
N ASN A 270 -11.50 14.95 22.12
CA ASN A 270 -12.06 16.20 21.58
C ASN A 270 -12.05 17.35 22.62
N THR A 271 -11.68 17.06 23.87
CA THR A 271 -11.69 18.01 24.99
C THR A 271 -10.29 18.06 25.60
N TYR A 272 -9.63 19.21 25.47
CA TYR A 272 -8.28 19.44 25.97
C TYR A 272 -8.26 20.53 27.03
N ALA A 273 -8.31 20.16 28.31
CA ALA A 273 -7.91 21.08 29.38
C ALA A 273 -6.38 21.06 29.47
N ALA A 274 -5.72 22.22 29.37
CA ALA A 274 -4.30 22.25 29.66
C ALA A 274 -4.08 21.88 31.11
N THR A 275 -3.41 20.77 31.33
CA THR A 275 -2.94 20.41 32.66
C THR A 275 -1.46 20.74 32.73
N ALA A 276 -1.06 21.49 33.76
CA ALA A 276 0.36 21.68 34.07
C ALA A 276 0.98 20.30 34.34
N GLY A 277 1.80 19.79 33.40
CA GLY A 277 2.42 18.47 33.51
C GLY A 277 2.20 17.50 32.33
N GLY A 278 2.09 17.98 31.09
CA GLY A 278 2.23 17.12 29.90
C GLY A 278 0.97 16.37 29.46
N GLY A 279 -0.21 16.96 29.70
CA GLY A 279 -1.50 16.41 29.27
C GLY A 279 -2.07 17.09 28.03
N THR A 280 -1.36 17.08 26.89
CA THR A 280 -1.94 17.44 25.57
C THR A 280 -0.97 17.08 24.45
N ALA A 281 -1.49 16.81 23.24
CA ALA A 281 -0.70 16.55 22.04
C ALA A 281 -0.05 17.83 21.48
N ASP A 282 0.62 18.62 22.32
CA ASP A 282 1.23 19.90 21.94
C ASP A 282 2.20 19.71 20.78
N ALA A 283 2.44 20.77 19.99
CA ALA A 283 3.44 20.72 18.94
C ALA A 283 4.85 20.53 19.56
N ARG A 284 5.51 19.41 19.23
CA ARG A 284 6.82 19.01 19.79
C ARG A 284 7.96 19.14 18.81
N GLY A 285 7.71 18.96 17.51
CA GLY A 285 8.75 19.04 16.49
C GLY A 285 8.36 18.39 15.18
N ARG A 286 9.32 18.24 14.26
CA ARG A 286 9.09 17.64 12.93
C ARG A 286 9.35 16.14 12.88
N ALA A 287 9.96 15.57 13.91
CA ALA A 287 10.11 14.14 14.10
C ALA A 287 9.88 13.84 15.57
N ILE A 288 8.95 12.93 15.87
CA ILE A 288 8.56 12.60 17.25
C ILE A 288 8.40 11.09 17.42
N THR A 289 8.74 10.60 18.60
CA THR A 289 8.37 9.25 19.03
C THR A 289 6.97 9.28 19.63
N VAL A 290 6.12 8.36 19.19
CA VAL A 290 4.72 8.22 19.57
C VAL A 290 4.49 6.85 20.19
N ARG A 291 3.78 6.83 21.32
CA ARG A 291 3.38 5.58 21.99
C ARG A 291 2.27 4.90 21.18
N GLY A 292 2.29 3.57 21.04
CA GLY A 292 1.38 2.79 20.18
C GLY A 292 -0.14 2.90 20.41
N ASN A 293 -0.61 3.67 21.40
CA ASN A 293 -2.04 3.96 21.64
C ASN A 293 -2.38 5.47 21.53
N ASN A 294 -1.38 6.28 21.20
CA ASN A 294 -1.55 7.72 20.97
C ASN A 294 -1.69 7.98 19.48
N VAL A 295 -2.35 9.08 19.15
CA VAL A 295 -2.44 9.60 17.79
C VAL A 295 -1.34 10.63 17.56
N VAL A 296 -1.01 10.85 16.28
CA VAL A 296 -0.18 11.99 15.87
C VAL A 296 -1.09 13.20 15.72
N ALA A 297 -0.73 14.31 16.35
CA ALA A 297 -1.38 15.59 16.16
C ALA A 297 -0.57 16.42 15.16
N VAL A 298 -1.25 17.10 14.24
CA VAL A 298 -0.60 17.92 13.20
C VAL A 298 -0.98 19.38 13.35
N PHE A 299 0.03 20.25 13.23
CA PHE A 299 -0.06 21.71 13.43
C PHE A 299 0.59 22.46 12.25
N GLY A 300 0.10 23.67 11.97
CA GLY A 300 0.78 24.58 11.05
C GLY A 300 2.05 25.17 11.68
N ASP A 301 3.06 25.43 10.84
CA ASP A 301 4.36 25.99 11.25
C ASP A 301 4.62 27.41 10.72
N GLY A 302 3.59 28.05 10.16
CA GLY A 302 3.67 29.37 9.51
C GLY A 302 3.99 29.31 8.01
N SER A 303 4.32 28.13 7.48
CA SER A 303 4.64 27.90 6.07
C SER A 303 3.52 27.18 5.34
N SER A 304 3.30 27.50 4.07
CA SER A 304 2.32 26.81 3.23
C SER A 304 2.97 25.81 2.29
N GLY A 305 2.18 24.84 1.84
CA GLY A 305 2.61 23.73 1.00
C GLY A 305 1.94 22.41 1.37
N VAL A 306 2.24 21.38 0.58
CA VAL A 306 1.83 20.00 0.90
C VAL A 306 2.81 19.42 1.90
N SER A 307 2.31 18.98 3.05
CA SER A 307 3.04 18.24 4.07
C SER A 307 2.96 16.75 3.77
N THR A 308 4.10 16.06 3.76
CA THR A 308 4.17 14.60 3.68
C THR A 308 4.69 14.07 5.01
N ILE A 309 3.92 13.24 5.68
CA ILE A 309 4.23 12.69 7.01
C ILE A 309 4.40 11.19 6.88
N GLU A 310 5.56 10.67 7.25
CA GLU A 310 5.82 9.23 7.32
C GLU A 310 5.62 8.72 8.74
N ILE A 311 4.98 7.57 8.84
CA ILE A 311 4.94 6.75 10.05
C ILE A 311 5.99 5.67 9.88
N GLN A 312 6.98 5.62 10.76
CA GLN A 312 8.11 4.71 10.70
C GLN A 312 8.16 3.81 11.94
N SER A 313 8.68 2.60 11.78
CA SER A 313 9.04 1.75 12.92
C SER A 313 10.14 2.41 13.76
N ALA A 314 10.39 1.88 14.96
CA ALA A 314 11.52 2.30 15.79
C ALA A 314 12.89 2.15 15.09
N LEU A 315 12.99 1.31 14.07
CA LEU A 315 14.19 1.08 13.27
C LEU A 315 14.27 1.97 12.01
N GLY A 316 13.30 2.87 11.80
CA GLY A 316 13.30 3.82 10.67
C GLY A 316 12.70 3.27 9.36
N VAL A 317 12.06 2.10 9.39
CA VAL A 317 11.34 1.55 8.22
C VAL A 317 10.01 2.28 8.06
N VAL A 318 9.72 2.84 6.89
CA VAL A 318 8.42 3.49 6.59
C VAL A 318 7.31 2.44 6.55
N LEU A 319 6.30 2.63 7.40
CA LEU A 319 5.15 1.75 7.58
C LEU A 319 3.88 2.31 6.92
N ALA A 320 3.74 3.64 6.86
CA ALA A 320 2.67 4.35 6.19
C ALA A 320 3.07 5.80 5.88
N THR A 321 2.30 6.47 5.01
CA THR A 321 2.53 7.87 4.62
C THR A 321 1.20 8.60 4.53
N GLU A 322 1.13 9.78 5.12
CA GLU A 322 -0.02 10.68 5.07
C GLU A 322 0.33 12.01 4.43
N THR A 323 -0.69 12.68 3.89
CA THR A 323 -0.52 14.02 3.33
C THR A 323 -1.62 14.97 3.76
N LEU A 324 -1.26 16.25 3.94
CA LEU A 324 -2.21 17.35 4.09
C LEU A 324 -1.66 18.60 3.43
N THR A 325 -2.52 19.57 3.17
CA THR A 325 -2.11 20.84 2.56
C THR A 325 -2.31 22.02 3.51
N PHE A 326 -1.26 22.79 3.74
CA PHE A 326 -1.32 24.05 4.47
C PHE A 326 -1.38 25.24 3.50
N PHE A 327 -2.39 26.10 3.63
CA PHE A 327 -2.54 27.31 2.83
C PHE A 327 -2.28 28.58 3.65
N GLY A 328 -1.73 29.60 3.01
CA GLY A 328 -1.53 30.93 3.56
C GLY A 328 -2.67 31.90 3.31
N THR A 329 -2.40 33.17 3.57
CA THR A 329 -3.28 34.27 3.16
C THR A 329 -3.33 34.36 1.64
N ALA A 330 -4.51 34.58 1.08
CA ALA A 330 -4.68 34.80 -0.36
C ALA A 330 -3.81 35.98 -0.85
N THR A 331 -3.04 35.74 -1.91
CA THR A 331 -2.22 36.77 -2.57
C THR A 331 -2.47 36.88 -4.07
N LYS A 332 -3.06 35.83 -4.67
CA LYS A 332 -3.40 35.80 -6.09
C LYS A 332 -4.79 35.21 -6.25
N ALA A 333 -5.59 35.79 -7.13
CA ALA A 333 -6.84 35.21 -7.59
C ALA A 333 -6.86 35.20 -9.12
N THR A 334 -7.45 34.17 -9.70
CA THR A 334 -7.68 34.06 -11.15
C THR A 334 -9.13 33.66 -11.38
N ALA A 335 -9.79 34.33 -12.32
CA ALA A 335 -11.19 34.12 -12.63
C ALA A 335 -11.34 33.69 -14.08
N THR A 336 -12.24 32.73 -14.31
CA THR A 336 -12.62 32.23 -15.64
C THR A 336 -14.14 32.22 -15.75
N ALA A 337 -14.67 32.58 -16.93
CA ALA A 337 -16.08 32.39 -17.22
C ALA A 337 -16.37 30.89 -17.32
N ALA A 338 -17.10 30.36 -16.34
CA ALA A 338 -17.68 29.02 -16.46
C ALA A 338 -18.94 29.06 -17.35
N ILE A 339 -19.66 30.19 -17.35
CA ILE A 339 -20.74 30.51 -18.27
C ILE A 339 -20.44 31.87 -18.90
N GLY A 340 -20.19 31.91 -20.21
CA GLY A 340 -19.82 33.13 -20.94
C GLY A 340 -21.02 34.05 -21.22
N VAL A 341 -22.21 33.47 -21.39
CA VAL A 341 -23.44 34.20 -21.68
C VAL A 341 -24.57 33.85 -20.73
N ILE A 342 -25.14 34.89 -20.11
CA ILE A 342 -26.22 34.78 -19.11
C ILE A 342 -27.48 35.52 -19.56
N GLY A 343 -28.62 35.23 -18.91
CA GLY A 343 -29.90 35.91 -19.14
C GLY A 343 -30.07 37.21 -18.35
N THR A 344 -31.12 37.96 -18.67
CA THR A 344 -31.55 39.15 -17.92
C THR A 344 -32.39 38.78 -16.68
N ALA A 345 -32.34 39.62 -15.65
CA ALA A 345 -33.14 39.62 -14.43
C ALA A 345 -32.89 38.49 -13.41
N ALA A 346 -32.52 37.29 -13.83
CA ALA A 346 -32.24 36.17 -12.93
C ALA A 346 -30.74 36.03 -12.61
N ALA A 347 -30.43 35.71 -11.36
CA ALA A 347 -29.09 35.34 -10.94
C ALA A 347 -28.71 33.99 -11.58
N THR A 348 -27.60 33.95 -12.31
CA THR A 348 -27.09 32.74 -12.93
C THR A 348 -26.01 32.13 -12.03
N ALA A 349 -26.32 30.99 -11.42
CA ALA A 349 -25.41 30.30 -10.53
C ALA A 349 -24.13 29.86 -11.27
N ASN A 350 -23.02 29.76 -10.53
CA ASN A 350 -21.76 29.21 -11.03
C ASN A 350 -21.25 29.85 -12.33
N THR A 351 -21.52 31.14 -12.54
CA THR A 351 -21.15 31.86 -13.78
C THR A 351 -19.63 32.03 -13.89
N ILE A 352 -18.96 32.30 -12.77
CA ILE A 352 -17.52 32.54 -12.73
C ILE A 352 -16.88 31.54 -11.76
N LEU A 353 -15.82 30.86 -12.20
CA LEU A 353 -14.94 30.09 -11.33
C LEU A 353 -13.76 30.96 -10.93
N VAL A 354 -13.52 31.09 -9.62
CA VAL A 354 -12.41 31.85 -9.05
C VAL A 354 -11.46 30.92 -8.31
N LYS A 355 -10.23 30.80 -8.78
CA LYS A 355 -9.16 30.10 -8.08
C LYS A 355 -8.36 31.10 -7.27
N VAL A 356 -8.21 30.84 -5.98
CA VAL A 356 -7.46 31.70 -5.06
C VAL A 356 -6.27 30.96 -4.51
N GLU A 357 -5.10 31.57 -4.65
CA GLU A 357 -3.80 31.02 -4.27
C GLU A 357 -3.13 31.94 -3.26
N ASP A 358 -2.36 31.35 -2.36
CA ASP A 358 -1.41 32.06 -1.52
C ASP A 358 -0.09 32.35 -2.25
N ALA A 359 0.87 32.95 -1.54
CA ALA A 359 2.16 33.34 -2.11
C ALA A 359 3.02 32.15 -2.58
N ALA A 360 2.74 30.94 -2.09
CA ALA A 360 3.41 29.71 -2.48
C ALA A 360 2.69 28.96 -3.61
N GLY A 361 1.58 29.50 -4.13
CA GLY A 361 0.76 28.87 -5.17
C GLY A 361 -0.19 27.79 -4.64
N VAL A 362 -0.42 27.74 -3.32
CA VAL A 362 -1.33 26.77 -2.70
C VAL A 362 -2.75 27.32 -2.71
N SER A 363 -3.72 26.48 -3.07
CA SER A 363 -5.15 26.86 -3.05
C SER A 363 -5.61 27.21 -1.63
N VAL A 364 -6.20 28.39 -1.49
CA VAL A 364 -6.82 28.86 -0.24
C VAL A 364 -8.26 28.36 -0.19
N SER A 365 -8.59 27.47 0.75
CA SER A 365 -9.87 26.75 0.76
C SER A 365 -10.89 27.22 1.83
N ASN A 366 -10.54 28.19 2.66
CA ASN A 366 -11.41 28.66 3.77
C ASN A 366 -12.14 29.98 3.49
N ILE A 367 -12.20 30.47 2.26
CA ILE A 367 -12.94 31.69 1.92
C ILE A 367 -14.44 31.37 1.89
N THR A 368 -15.22 32.15 2.64
CA THR A 368 -16.69 32.00 2.72
C THR A 368 -17.44 33.11 2.01
N THR A 369 -16.76 34.21 1.69
CA THR A 369 -17.38 35.40 1.08
C THR A 369 -16.47 35.97 0.00
N MET A 370 -17.03 36.23 -1.17
CA MET A 370 -16.41 36.95 -2.28
C MET A 370 -17.27 38.16 -2.64
N TYR A 371 -16.71 39.10 -3.39
CA TYR A 371 -17.40 40.32 -3.83
C TYR A 371 -17.32 40.43 -5.36
N VAL A 372 -18.46 40.78 -5.96
CA VAL A 372 -18.60 40.95 -7.41
C VAL A 372 -18.66 42.43 -7.76
N THR A 373 -17.82 42.85 -8.71
CA THR A 373 -17.77 44.21 -9.23
C THR A 373 -17.85 44.17 -10.75
N SER A 374 -18.89 44.80 -11.30
CA SER A 374 -19.13 44.93 -12.73
C SER A 374 -18.65 46.29 -13.23
N SER A 375 -18.04 46.32 -14.42
CA SER A 375 -17.67 47.55 -15.11
C SER A 375 -18.88 48.34 -15.62
N ALA A 376 -20.06 47.71 -15.72
CA ALA A 376 -21.29 48.32 -16.20
C ALA A 376 -22.49 47.75 -15.42
N THR A 377 -22.81 48.37 -14.28
CA THR A 377 -23.86 47.91 -13.35
C THR A 377 -25.27 47.89 -13.95
N ALA A 378 -25.51 48.68 -14.99
CA ALA A 378 -26.75 48.67 -15.76
C ALA A 378 -26.90 47.44 -16.68
N THR A 379 -25.81 46.75 -16.98
CA THR A 379 -25.78 45.53 -17.82
C THR A 379 -25.70 44.29 -16.95
N ILE A 380 -24.75 44.24 -16.01
CA ILE A 380 -24.58 43.17 -15.02
C ILE A 380 -24.52 43.83 -13.66
N SER A 381 -25.37 43.43 -12.72
CA SER A 381 -25.36 44.02 -11.38
C SER A 381 -24.12 43.57 -10.60
N GLY A 382 -23.63 44.44 -9.72
CA GLY A 382 -22.45 44.17 -8.91
C GLY A 382 -21.60 45.42 -8.74
N ALA A 383 -21.60 45.98 -7.54
CA ALA A 383 -20.65 47.01 -7.14
C ALA A 383 -20.15 46.64 -5.74
N TYR A 384 -19.15 45.76 -5.68
CA TYR A 384 -18.73 45.08 -4.46
C TYR A 384 -19.88 44.36 -3.75
N THR A 385 -20.72 43.67 -4.52
CA THR A 385 -21.84 42.91 -3.97
C THR A 385 -21.33 41.60 -3.38
N SER A 386 -21.58 41.37 -2.08
CA SER A 386 -21.15 40.17 -1.38
C SER A 386 -21.88 38.92 -1.85
N GLN A 387 -21.14 37.83 -2.01
CA GLN A 387 -21.63 36.50 -2.35
C GLN A 387 -21.08 35.48 -1.35
N THR A 388 -21.95 34.67 -0.78
CA THR A 388 -21.54 33.49 -0.01
C THR A 388 -21.04 32.43 -0.99
N VAL A 389 -19.86 31.89 -0.72
CA VAL A 389 -19.22 30.88 -1.56
C VAL A 389 -18.78 29.69 -0.72
N ALA A 390 -18.70 28.53 -1.36
CA ALA A 390 -18.10 27.33 -0.80
C ALA A 390 -16.95 26.89 -1.70
N TYR A 391 -15.90 26.31 -1.09
CA TYR A 391 -14.78 25.79 -1.85
C TYR A 391 -15.17 24.49 -2.55
N ASP A 392 -15.03 24.47 -3.87
CA ASP A 392 -15.19 23.26 -4.67
C ASP A 392 -13.87 22.49 -4.70
N THR A 393 -13.89 21.29 -4.14
CA THR A 393 -12.69 20.42 -4.04
C THR A 393 -12.31 19.79 -5.38
N THR A 394 -13.24 19.70 -6.34
CA THR A 394 -13.02 19.11 -7.67
C THR A 394 -12.31 20.12 -8.56
N ASP A 395 -12.86 21.33 -8.68
CA ASP A 395 -12.33 22.39 -9.54
C ASP A 395 -11.27 23.26 -8.84
N LYS A 396 -11.07 23.04 -7.53
CA LYS A 396 -10.10 23.74 -6.67
C LYS A 396 -10.29 25.25 -6.67
N GLY A 397 -11.53 25.69 -6.44
CA GLY A 397 -11.89 27.11 -6.51
C GLY A 397 -13.28 27.42 -5.95
N TYR A 398 -13.77 28.60 -6.29
CA TYR A 398 -15.04 29.14 -5.80
C TYR A 398 -15.92 29.53 -6.97
N TYR A 399 -17.12 28.96 -7.01
CA TYR A 399 -18.13 29.37 -7.97
C TYR A 399 -18.87 30.62 -7.50
N VAL A 400 -19.01 31.59 -8.39
CA VAL A 400 -19.64 32.87 -8.12
C VAL A 400 -20.80 33.12 -9.08
N THR A 401 -21.94 33.45 -8.48
CA THR A 401 -23.18 33.79 -9.15
C THR A 401 -23.15 35.23 -9.64
N VAL A 402 -23.68 35.47 -10.83
CA VAL A 402 -23.76 36.81 -11.45
C VAL A 402 -25.19 37.05 -11.94
N THR A 403 -25.67 38.29 -11.84
CA THR A 403 -27.03 38.66 -12.25
C THR A 403 -26.98 39.63 -13.43
N GLY A 404 -27.54 39.24 -14.57
CA GLY A 404 -27.72 40.12 -15.72
C GLY A 404 -28.89 41.08 -15.49
N VAL A 405 -28.77 42.33 -15.94
CA VAL A 405 -29.79 43.39 -15.82
C VAL A 405 -30.35 43.73 -17.20
N ALA A 406 -29.48 44.04 -18.15
CA ALA A 406 -29.85 44.41 -19.52
C ALA A 406 -28.88 43.79 -20.52
N ALA A 407 -29.34 43.60 -21.75
CA ALA A 407 -28.52 43.06 -22.83
C ALA A 407 -27.27 43.95 -23.07
N GLY A 408 -26.12 43.31 -23.25
CA GLY A 408 -24.84 44.00 -23.40
C GLY A 408 -23.69 43.14 -22.88
N THR A 409 -22.49 43.70 -22.86
CA THR A 409 -21.29 43.03 -22.34
C THR A 409 -20.70 43.86 -21.21
N ALA A 410 -20.27 43.22 -20.13
CA ALA A 410 -19.56 43.87 -19.04
C ALA A 410 -18.35 43.02 -18.61
N SER A 411 -17.30 43.69 -18.15
CA SER A 411 -16.19 43.03 -17.49
C SER A 411 -16.52 42.90 -16.01
N VAL A 412 -16.49 41.68 -15.50
CA VAL A 412 -16.77 41.35 -14.11
C VAL A 412 -15.46 40.97 -13.41
N THR A 413 -15.16 41.66 -12.32
CA THR A 413 -14.06 41.33 -11.41
C THR A 413 -14.65 40.72 -10.16
N VAL A 414 -14.03 39.65 -9.68
CA VAL A 414 -14.40 38.98 -8.44
C VAL A 414 -13.18 38.92 -7.53
N GLY A 415 -13.38 39.19 -6.25
CA GLY A 415 -12.28 39.22 -5.28
C GLY A 415 -12.75 39.10 -3.84
N THR A 416 -11.82 39.18 -2.91
CA THR A 416 -12.11 39.20 -1.46
C THR A 416 -12.24 40.62 -0.90
N LYS A 417 -12.03 41.65 -1.72
CA LYS A 417 -12.16 43.05 -1.31
C LYS A 417 -13.63 43.47 -1.23
N SER A 418 -14.03 44.01 -0.09
CA SER A 418 -15.41 44.47 0.14
C SER A 418 -15.72 45.86 -0.44
N SER A 419 -14.72 46.60 -0.91
CA SER A 419 -14.89 47.93 -1.50
C SER A 419 -13.64 48.35 -2.29
N ALA A 420 -13.75 49.42 -3.07
CA ALA A 420 -12.61 50.01 -3.79
C ALA A 420 -11.53 50.58 -2.85
N ALA A 421 -11.88 50.92 -1.62
CA ALA A 421 -10.96 51.45 -0.62
C ALA A 421 -10.33 50.34 0.26
N ALA A 422 -10.74 49.08 0.10
CA ALA A 422 -10.19 47.98 0.88
C ALA A 422 -8.70 47.78 0.53
N THR A 423 -7.85 47.84 1.55
CA THR A 423 -6.39 47.67 1.42
C THR A 423 -5.93 46.23 1.60
N THR A 424 -6.83 45.33 2.04
CA THR A 424 -6.58 43.90 2.23
C THR A 424 -7.47 43.09 1.29
N GLY A 425 -6.97 41.91 0.89
CA GLY A 425 -7.66 41.02 -0.05
C GLY A 425 -7.08 41.10 -1.47
N VAL A 426 -7.62 40.25 -2.34
CA VAL A 426 -7.15 40.04 -3.71
C VAL A 426 -8.31 40.16 -4.68
N ASP A 427 -8.05 40.75 -5.83
CA ASP A 427 -8.97 40.75 -6.96
C ASP A 427 -8.41 39.81 -8.03
N ALA A 428 -9.30 39.06 -8.68
CA ALA A 428 -8.94 38.27 -9.84
C ALA A 428 -8.79 39.15 -11.10
N ASN A 429 -8.29 38.56 -12.19
CA ASN A 429 -8.44 39.16 -13.51
C ASN A 429 -9.92 39.39 -13.84
N SER A 430 -10.20 40.45 -14.61
CA SER A 430 -11.55 40.69 -15.10
C SER A 430 -11.96 39.63 -16.11
N VAL A 431 -13.20 39.16 -16.03
CA VAL A 431 -13.81 38.22 -16.96
C VAL A 431 -14.89 38.92 -17.76
N SER A 432 -14.85 38.82 -19.09
CA SER A 432 -15.92 39.35 -19.93
C SER A 432 -17.12 38.42 -19.87
N ILE A 433 -18.27 38.94 -19.43
CA ILE A 433 -19.55 38.23 -19.42
C ILE A 433 -20.52 39.01 -20.28
N ARG A 434 -21.24 38.30 -21.16
CA ARG A 434 -22.28 38.90 -21.98
C ARG A 434 -23.66 38.54 -21.41
N VAL A 435 -24.54 39.52 -21.34
CA VAL A 435 -25.96 39.30 -21.06
C VAL A 435 -26.67 39.19 -22.40
N GLY A 436 -27.05 37.97 -22.75
CA GLY A 436 -27.92 37.70 -23.88
C GLY A 436 -29.36 38.06 -23.54
N GLY A 437 -30.11 38.56 -24.51
CA GLY A 437 -31.56 38.66 -24.35
C GLY A 437 -32.23 37.28 -24.28
N GLY A 438 -33.46 37.22 -23.76
CA GLY A 438 -34.30 36.01 -23.78
C GLY A 438 -35.03 35.82 -25.11
N ALA A 439 -36.07 34.98 -25.13
CA ALA A 439 -36.89 34.71 -26.31
C ALA A 439 -37.43 35.97 -27.03
N THR A 440 -37.70 37.05 -26.29
CA THR A 440 -38.15 38.34 -26.86
C THR A 440 -37.10 39.06 -27.69
N LYS A 441 -35.83 38.64 -27.62
CA LYS A 441 -34.71 39.18 -28.40
C LYS A 441 -34.24 38.24 -29.50
N LEU A 442 -34.88 37.09 -29.68
CA LEU A 442 -34.62 36.19 -30.81
C LEU A 442 -34.96 36.90 -32.12
N ASP A 443 -33.97 37.25 -32.92
CA ASP A 443 -34.17 38.02 -34.15
C ASP A 443 -33.73 37.27 -35.40
N ASP A 444 -32.81 36.31 -35.27
CA ASP A 444 -32.39 35.45 -36.36
C ASP A 444 -31.89 34.09 -35.83
N VAL A 445 -31.67 33.15 -36.75
CA VAL A 445 -31.02 31.86 -36.51
C VAL A 445 -29.96 31.62 -37.57
N LEU A 446 -28.74 31.36 -37.11
CA LEU A 446 -27.63 30.93 -37.95
C LEU A 446 -27.55 29.41 -37.93
N VAL A 447 -27.52 28.79 -39.12
CA VAL A 447 -27.37 27.35 -39.28
C VAL A 447 -26.13 27.09 -40.13
N THR A 448 -25.22 26.24 -39.66
CA THR A 448 -23.95 25.93 -40.35
C THR A 448 -23.59 24.45 -40.24
N PHE A 449 -22.78 23.97 -41.17
CA PHE A 449 -22.05 22.71 -41.04
C PHE A 449 -20.67 22.95 -40.41
N ASP A 450 -20.08 21.94 -39.77
CA ASP A 450 -18.70 22.01 -39.25
C ASP A 450 -17.65 22.04 -40.35
N LYS A 451 -17.96 21.55 -41.57
CA LYS A 451 -17.09 21.58 -42.74
C LYS A 451 -17.88 21.93 -44.00
N ALA A 452 -17.18 22.43 -45.02
CA ALA A 452 -17.75 22.68 -46.34
C ALA A 452 -17.85 21.40 -47.20
N SER A 453 -17.02 20.39 -46.92
CA SER A 453 -16.96 19.13 -47.66
C SER A 453 -16.74 17.93 -46.73
N TYR A 454 -17.32 16.79 -47.11
CA TYR A 454 -17.25 15.52 -46.39
C TYR A 454 -16.96 14.37 -47.34
N LEU A 455 -16.48 13.25 -46.81
CA LEU A 455 -16.49 11.98 -47.52
C LEU A 455 -17.91 11.40 -47.57
N PRO A 456 -18.24 10.58 -48.58
CA PRO A 456 -19.49 9.82 -48.57
C PRO A 456 -19.65 9.01 -47.27
N GLY A 457 -20.78 9.17 -46.58
CA GLY A 457 -21.04 8.50 -45.30
C GLY A 457 -20.34 9.10 -44.07
N GLU A 458 -19.57 10.19 -44.18
CA GLU A 458 -18.91 10.82 -43.03
C GLU A 458 -19.93 11.48 -42.09
N LEU A 459 -19.60 11.52 -40.80
CA LEU A 459 -20.37 12.25 -39.80
C LEU A 459 -20.18 13.76 -39.99
N ALA A 460 -21.29 14.48 -40.10
CA ALA A 460 -21.36 15.94 -40.09
C ALA A 460 -22.12 16.46 -38.87
N VAL A 461 -21.76 17.67 -38.44
CA VAL A 461 -22.38 18.39 -37.35
C VAL A 461 -23.05 19.64 -37.89
N ILE A 462 -24.37 19.70 -37.77
CA ILE A 462 -25.16 20.90 -38.03
C ILE A 462 -25.27 21.69 -36.74
N THR A 463 -24.81 22.93 -36.74
CA THR A 463 -24.90 23.86 -35.62
C THR A 463 -26.03 24.84 -35.86
N VAL A 464 -26.96 24.95 -34.91
CA VAL A 464 -28.08 25.90 -34.91
C VAL A 464 -27.89 26.90 -33.77
N LYS A 465 -27.78 28.18 -34.12
CA LYS A 465 -27.41 29.26 -33.22
C LYS A 465 -28.49 30.37 -33.24
N PRO A 466 -29.33 30.47 -32.21
CA PRO A 466 -30.23 31.61 -32.02
C PRO A 466 -29.42 32.89 -31.77
N VAL A 467 -29.78 33.98 -32.44
CA VAL A 467 -29.09 35.28 -32.30
C VAL A 467 -30.07 36.46 -32.19
N ASP A 468 -29.59 37.55 -31.61
CA ASP A 468 -30.29 38.84 -31.59
C ASP A 468 -30.11 39.63 -32.90
N ALA A 469 -30.70 40.83 -32.96
CA ALA A 469 -30.66 41.70 -34.14
C ALA A 469 -29.25 42.16 -34.51
N ALA A 470 -28.31 42.10 -33.58
CA ALA A 470 -26.89 42.40 -33.79
C ALA A 470 -26.07 41.15 -34.18
N GLY A 471 -26.72 39.98 -34.31
CA GLY A 471 -26.06 38.72 -34.66
C GLY A 471 -25.33 38.06 -33.49
N LEU A 472 -25.55 38.51 -32.25
CA LEU A 472 -24.92 37.97 -31.06
C LEU A 472 -25.78 36.85 -30.45
N ILE A 473 -25.14 35.86 -29.83
CA ILE A 473 -25.82 34.71 -29.18
C ILE A 473 -26.86 35.14 -28.16
N LEU A 474 -27.91 34.39 -27.95
CA LEU A 474 -28.84 34.69 -26.87
C LEU A 474 -28.43 33.99 -25.58
N ALA A 475 -29.11 34.30 -24.48
CA ALA A 475 -28.90 33.56 -23.25
C ALA A 475 -29.33 32.09 -23.43
N PRO A 476 -28.89 31.14 -22.60
CA PRO A 476 -29.46 29.80 -22.61
C PRO A 476 -30.97 29.85 -22.28
N ASP A 477 -31.81 29.43 -23.23
CA ASP A 477 -33.27 29.33 -23.10
C ASP A 477 -33.81 28.37 -24.19
N THR A 478 -35.11 28.05 -24.15
CA THR A 478 -35.77 27.35 -25.25
C THR A 478 -36.24 28.35 -26.31
N TYR A 479 -35.65 28.28 -27.50
CA TYR A 479 -36.01 29.15 -28.62
C TYR A 479 -36.75 28.36 -29.70
N THR A 480 -37.86 28.91 -30.20
CA THR A 480 -38.54 28.39 -31.39
C THR A 480 -37.96 29.04 -32.63
N VAL A 481 -36.87 28.47 -33.15
CA VAL A 481 -36.07 29.08 -34.22
C VAL A 481 -36.53 28.73 -35.62
N PHE A 482 -37.29 27.65 -35.79
CA PHE A 482 -37.81 27.21 -37.09
C PHE A 482 -39.34 27.13 -37.09
N ALA A 483 -39.93 27.30 -38.27
CA ALA A 483 -41.31 26.93 -38.53
C ALA A 483 -41.49 25.39 -38.52
N THR A 484 -42.73 24.92 -38.57
CA THR A 484 -43.06 23.48 -38.63
C THR A 484 -42.28 22.78 -39.74
N GLY A 485 -41.59 21.69 -39.38
CA GLY A 485 -40.75 20.90 -40.29
C GLY A 485 -39.24 21.06 -40.07
N GLY A 486 -38.80 22.09 -39.33
CA GLY A 486 -37.40 22.26 -38.95
C GLY A 486 -36.44 22.36 -40.14
N ILE A 487 -35.29 21.70 -40.04
CA ILE A 487 -34.35 21.54 -41.15
C ILE A 487 -34.76 20.31 -41.97
N VAL A 488 -34.85 20.49 -43.29
CA VAL A 488 -35.22 19.46 -44.25
C VAL A 488 -34.00 19.12 -45.11
N ALA A 489 -33.56 17.87 -45.04
CA ALA A 489 -32.52 17.33 -45.92
C ALA A 489 -33.06 17.11 -47.34
N PRO A 490 -32.23 17.28 -48.39
CA PRO A 490 -32.67 17.07 -49.77
C PRO A 490 -32.89 15.58 -50.12
N VAL A 491 -32.29 14.69 -49.34
CA VAL A 491 -32.32 13.23 -49.50
C VAL A 491 -32.34 12.56 -48.13
N ALA A 492 -32.67 11.27 -48.09
CA ALA A 492 -32.55 10.49 -46.86
C ALA A 492 -31.09 10.49 -46.37
N LEU A 493 -30.90 10.82 -45.10
CA LEU A 493 -29.59 10.81 -44.44
C LEU A 493 -29.21 9.38 -44.03
N GLY A 494 -27.93 9.16 -43.74
CA GLY A 494 -27.44 7.84 -43.31
C GLY A 494 -28.12 7.37 -42.02
N SER A 495 -28.14 6.05 -41.81
CA SER A 495 -28.64 5.44 -40.56
C SER A 495 -27.98 6.06 -39.33
N SER A 496 -28.73 6.16 -38.23
CA SER A 496 -28.27 6.78 -36.96
C SER A 496 -28.04 8.30 -37.02
N SER A 497 -28.46 8.98 -38.08
CA SER A 497 -28.53 10.45 -38.10
C SER A 497 -29.55 10.97 -37.10
N ALA A 498 -29.23 12.08 -36.43
CA ALA A 498 -30.15 12.77 -35.54
C ALA A 498 -31.37 13.31 -36.30
N THR A 499 -32.51 13.39 -35.61
CA THR A 499 -33.71 14.05 -36.14
C THR A 499 -33.49 15.56 -36.20
N ILE A 500 -33.55 16.12 -37.41
CA ILE A 500 -33.31 17.56 -37.68
C ILE A 500 -34.59 18.36 -37.95
N THR A 501 -35.75 17.70 -37.91
CA THR A 501 -37.07 18.31 -38.19
C THR A 501 -37.70 19.02 -36.98
N GLY A 502 -36.94 19.17 -35.88
CA GLY A 502 -37.37 19.91 -34.69
C GLY A 502 -37.50 21.41 -34.96
N THR A 503 -38.42 22.06 -34.26
CA THR A 503 -38.67 23.51 -34.40
C THR A 503 -37.96 24.35 -33.35
N THR A 504 -37.57 23.72 -32.25
CA THR A 504 -36.96 24.38 -31.10
C THR A 504 -35.50 24.02 -30.93
N THR A 505 -34.74 24.93 -30.32
CA THR A 505 -33.50 24.59 -29.64
C THR A 505 -33.85 24.35 -28.16
N PRO A 506 -33.87 23.11 -27.67
CA PRO A 506 -34.25 22.83 -26.28
C PRO A 506 -33.27 23.46 -25.30
N ASN A 507 -33.76 23.83 -24.11
CA ASN A 507 -32.89 24.04 -22.96
C ASN A 507 -32.12 22.74 -22.67
N GLY A 508 -30.80 22.75 -22.87
CA GLY A 508 -29.93 21.58 -22.62
C GLY A 508 -29.93 20.48 -23.71
N GLY A 509 -30.27 20.78 -24.96
CA GLY A 509 -30.18 19.82 -26.06
C GLY A 509 -28.74 19.57 -26.54
N LEU A 510 -28.26 18.32 -26.39
CA LEU A 510 -27.01 17.71 -26.89
C LEU A 510 -25.90 18.71 -27.28
N GLY A 511 -25.07 19.07 -26.28
CA GLY A 511 -23.81 19.80 -26.47
C GLY A 511 -23.80 21.28 -26.05
N THR A 512 -24.66 21.68 -25.11
CA THR A 512 -24.95 23.11 -24.86
C THR A 512 -23.94 23.79 -23.91
N VAL A 513 -23.08 24.60 -24.49
CA VAL A 513 -22.65 25.89 -23.92
C VAL A 513 -23.35 26.96 -24.79
N ASP A 514 -23.90 28.01 -24.19
CA ASP A 514 -24.41 29.22 -24.87
C ASP A 514 -25.70 29.13 -25.73
N GLY A 515 -26.66 28.24 -25.43
CA GLY A 515 -27.96 28.23 -26.15
C GLY A 515 -27.88 27.77 -27.62
N VAL A 516 -26.77 27.16 -28.00
CA VAL A 516 -26.51 26.56 -29.32
C VAL A 516 -26.85 25.07 -29.31
N VAL A 517 -27.47 24.57 -30.37
CA VAL A 517 -27.78 23.13 -30.53
C VAL A 517 -26.97 22.55 -31.67
N THR A 518 -26.44 21.33 -31.47
CA THR A 518 -25.73 20.58 -32.50
C THR A 518 -26.46 19.30 -32.86
N TYR A 519 -26.60 19.02 -34.16
CA TYR A 519 -27.16 17.79 -34.68
C TYR A 519 -26.08 16.99 -35.40
N LYS A 520 -25.90 15.73 -34.99
CA LYS A 520 -24.99 14.79 -35.64
C LYS A 520 -25.72 14.01 -36.72
N VAL A 521 -25.33 14.18 -37.98
CA VAL A 521 -25.96 13.52 -39.13
C VAL A 521 -24.90 12.86 -40.01
N TYR A 522 -25.23 11.73 -40.63
CA TYR A 522 -24.35 11.06 -41.58
C TYR A 522 -24.67 11.53 -43.00
N MET A 523 -23.65 12.00 -43.71
CA MET A 523 -23.77 12.43 -45.10
C MET A 523 -24.13 11.27 -46.02
N PRO A 524 -24.81 11.52 -47.16
CA PRO A 524 -25.15 10.46 -48.10
C PRO A 524 -23.93 9.67 -48.58
N ALA A 525 -24.15 8.39 -48.90
CA ALA A 525 -23.08 7.45 -49.32
C ALA A 525 -22.62 7.63 -50.78
N TYR A 526 -22.89 8.79 -51.38
CA TYR A 526 -22.49 9.14 -52.74
C TYR A 526 -22.12 10.62 -52.82
N SER A 527 -21.25 10.94 -53.78
CA SER A 527 -20.77 12.30 -53.99
C SER A 527 -21.84 13.21 -54.60
N GLY A 528 -21.82 14.49 -54.23
CA GLY A 528 -22.76 15.49 -54.70
C GLY A 528 -22.87 16.69 -53.77
N THR A 529 -23.53 17.74 -54.24
CA THR A 529 -23.89 18.91 -53.43
C THR A 529 -25.30 18.75 -52.88
N PHE A 530 -25.44 18.79 -51.56
CA PHE A 530 -26.70 18.64 -50.85
C PHE A 530 -27.16 19.97 -50.27
N VAL A 531 -28.35 20.42 -50.68
CA VAL A 531 -28.96 21.68 -50.23
C VAL A 531 -30.04 21.39 -49.20
N PHE A 532 -29.76 21.70 -47.94
CA PHE A 532 -30.73 21.60 -46.84
C PHE A 532 -31.54 22.90 -46.78
N LYS A 533 -32.83 22.76 -46.48
CA LYS A 533 -33.79 23.87 -46.44
C LYS A 533 -34.34 24.02 -45.03
N TYR A 534 -34.64 25.25 -44.62
CA TYR A 534 -35.37 25.52 -43.39
C TYR A 534 -36.12 26.84 -43.53
N THR A 535 -37.16 27.02 -42.73
CA THR A 535 -37.90 28.28 -42.63
C THR A 535 -37.75 28.81 -41.22
N THR A 536 -37.40 30.08 -41.05
CA THR A 536 -37.28 30.69 -39.73
C THR A 536 -38.63 30.70 -39.00
N GLY A 537 -38.60 30.56 -37.68
CA GLY A 537 -39.78 30.65 -36.82
C GLY A 537 -40.26 32.10 -36.65
N THR A 538 -40.90 32.39 -35.52
CA THR A 538 -41.28 33.76 -35.14
C THR A 538 -40.07 34.47 -34.54
N MET A 539 -39.59 35.52 -35.23
CA MET A 539 -38.51 36.39 -34.81
C MET A 539 -39.05 37.70 -34.25
N ALA A 540 -38.23 38.42 -33.49
CA ALA A 540 -38.53 39.72 -32.91
C ALA A 540 -38.78 40.76 -34.01
N THR A 541 -37.98 40.76 -35.08
CA THR A 541 -38.25 41.52 -36.30
C THR A 541 -39.18 40.72 -37.21
N THR A 542 -40.40 41.20 -37.40
CA THR A 542 -41.43 40.53 -38.22
C THR A 542 -40.95 40.18 -39.63
N ALA A 543 -40.12 41.02 -40.26
CA ALA A 543 -39.59 40.78 -41.61
C ALA A 543 -38.61 39.59 -41.70
N LYS A 544 -38.08 39.11 -40.56
CA LYS A 544 -37.21 37.93 -40.47
C LYS A 544 -37.97 36.65 -40.08
N SER A 545 -39.24 36.78 -39.73
CA SER A 545 -40.11 35.65 -39.42
C SER A 545 -40.58 34.93 -40.69
N ALA A 546 -40.71 33.61 -40.63
CA ALA A 546 -41.20 32.77 -41.74
C ALA A 546 -40.41 32.91 -43.07
N VAL A 547 -39.11 33.20 -42.98
CA VAL A 547 -38.23 33.35 -44.14
C VAL A 547 -37.61 31.99 -44.50
N ALA A 548 -37.80 31.54 -45.74
CA ALA A 548 -37.16 30.33 -46.25
C ALA A 548 -35.67 30.57 -46.53
N ARG A 549 -34.82 29.66 -46.07
CA ARG A 549 -33.36 29.69 -46.20
C ARG A 549 -32.80 28.32 -46.56
N THR A 550 -31.56 28.34 -47.04
CA THR A 550 -30.84 27.13 -47.45
C THR A 550 -29.40 27.14 -46.96
N ILE A 551 -28.86 25.96 -46.66
CA ILE A 551 -27.43 25.71 -46.45
C ILE A 551 -27.00 24.55 -47.36
N SER A 552 -25.77 24.60 -47.87
CA SER A 552 -25.27 23.59 -48.81
C SER A 552 -23.97 23.00 -48.31
N VAL A 553 -23.76 21.73 -48.65
CA VAL A 553 -22.56 20.97 -48.32
C VAL A 553 -22.21 20.05 -49.49
N THR A 554 -20.92 19.82 -49.72
CA THR A 554 -20.46 18.89 -50.76
C THR A 554 -19.98 17.59 -50.14
N THR A 555 -20.23 16.48 -50.81
CA THR A 555 -19.57 15.21 -50.54
C THR A 555 -18.68 14.84 -51.72
N SER A 556 -17.43 14.52 -51.46
CA SER A 556 -16.44 14.18 -52.49
C SER A 556 -15.52 13.08 -51.98
N THR A 557 -15.00 12.26 -52.88
CA THR A 557 -13.89 11.35 -52.57
C THR A 557 -12.59 12.16 -52.50
N PRO A 558 -11.64 11.82 -51.61
CA PRO A 558 -10.39 12.54 -51.51
C PRO A 558 -9.54 12.26 -52.76
N ASP A 559 -8.85 13.27 -53.25
CA ASP A 559 -7.92 13.15 -54.38
C ASP A 559 -6.63 12.47 -53.89
N SER A 560 -6.14 11.45 -54.59
CA SER A 560 -5.07 10.55 -54.11
C SER A 560 -3.65 11.14 -54.07
N GLY A 561 -3.48 12.42 -54.41
CA GLY A 561 -2.17 13.04 -54.62
C GLY A 561 -1.26 13.10 -53.38
N ALA A 562 -1.82 13.38 -52.20
CA ALA A 562 -1.01 13.49 -50.96
C ALA A 562 -0.46 12.14 -50.49
N ALA A 563 -1.21 11.05 -50.70
CA ALA A 563 -0.77 9.70 -50.34
C ALA A 563 0.34 9.19 -51.27
N GLN A 564 0.29 9.53 -52.56
CA GLN A 564 1.35 9.23 -53.52
C GLN A 564 2.64 9.99 -53.17
N ALA A 565 2.55 11.29 -52.87
CA ALA A 565 3.71 12.08 -52.45
C ALA A 565 4.37 11.53 -51.17
N ALA A 566 3.58 11.11 -50.18
CA ALA A 566 4.11 10.49 -48.97
C ALA A 566 4.77 9.11 -49.21
N ALA A 567 4.24 8.33 -50.16
CA ALA A 567 4.83 7.04 -50.54
C ALA A 567 6.16 7.21 -51.30
N GLU A 568 6.24 8.23 -52.16
CA GLU A 568 7.48 8.60 -52.86
C GLU A 568 8.56 9.06 -51.87
N GLU A 569 8.22 9.93 -50.92
CA GLU A 569 9.14 10.40 -49.87
C GLU A 569 9.63 9.27 -48.96
N ALA A 570 8.74 8.35 -48.57
CA ALA A 570 9.12 7.17 -47.78
C ALA A 570 10.09 6.25 -48.53
N THR A 571 9.95 6.15 -49.86
CA THR A 571 10.86 5.36 -50.70
C THR A 571 12.24 6.02 -50.78
N ALA A 572 12.30 7.35 -50.91
CA ALA A 572 13.55 8.11 -50.87
C ALA A 572 14.29 7.92 -49.55
N ALA A 573 13.60 8.08 -48.41
CA ALA A 573 14.19 7.90 -47.09
C ALA A 573 14.71 6.46 -46.85
N ALA A 574 14.04 5.44 -47.41
CA ALA A 574 14.50 4.05 -47.32
C ALA A 574 15.79 3.80 -48.12
N ASN A 575 15.95 4.45 -49.27
CA ASN A 575 17.17 4.37 -50.06
C ASN A 575 18.34 5.06 -49.34
N ASP A 576 18.13 6.27 -48.81
CA ASP A 576 19.15 7.01 -48.04
C ASP A 576 19.65 6.20 -46.84
N ALA A 577 18.74 5.51 -46.13
CA ALA A 577 19.10 4.64 -45.02
C ALA A 577 19.96 3.44 -45.46
N THR A 578 19.69 2.90 -46.66
CA THR A 578 20.46 1.78 -47.22
C THR A 578 21.87 2.22 -47.60
N ASP A 579 22.03 3.40 -48.21
CA ASP A 579 23.33 3.96 -48.57
C ASP A 579 24.18 4.27 -47.33
N ALA A 580 23.57 4.79 -46.26
CA ALA A 580 24.23 5.03 -44.99
C ALA A 580 24.71 3.72 -44.34
N ALA A 581 23.91 2.65 -44.41
CA ALA A 581 24.28 1.34 -43.87
C ALA A 581 25.46 0.71 -44.65
N LEU A 582 25.48 0.84 -45.98
CA LEU A 582 26.60 0.38 -46.81
C LEU A 582 27.88 1.15 -46.48
N SER A 583 27.79 2.48 -46.37
CA SER A 583 28.94 3.33 -46.00
C SER A 583 29.52 2.96 -44.62
N ALA A 584 28.65 2.65 -43.66
CA ALA A 584 29.08 2.20 -42.33
C ALA A 584 29.76 0.83 -42.36
N ALA A 585 29.31 -0.09 -43.22
CA ALA A 585 29.92 -1.41 -43.40
C ALA A 585 31.32 -1.30 -44.00
N GLU A 586 31.51 -0.47 -45.04
CA GLU A 586 32.83 -0.21 -45.63
C GLU A 586 33.81 0.40 -44.61
N ALA A 587 33.33 1.33 -43.78
CA ALA A 587 34.14 1.92 -42.71
C ALA A 587 34.56 0.89 -41.65
N ALA A 588 33.68 -0.05 -41.30
CA ALA A 588 33.98 -1.13 -40.37
C ALA A 588 35.01 -2.13 -40.93
N GLU A 589 34.92 -2.45 -42.23
CA GLU A 589 35.89 -3.29 -42.91
C GLU A 589 37.28 -2.63 -42.96
N ALA A 590 37.33 -1.33 -43.27
CA ALA A 590 38.56 -0.54 -43.22
C ALA A 590 39.18 -0.49 -41.81
N ALA A 591 38.36 -0.32 -40.78
CA ALA A 591 38.85 -0.35 -39.39
C ALA A 591 39.41 -1.72 -39.00
N THR A 592 38.80 -2.81 -39.47
CA THR A 592 39.27 -4.18 -39.22
C THR A 592 40.61 -4.44 -39.92
N ALA A 593 40.77 -3.96 -41.15
CA ALA A 593 42.03 -4.04 -41.87
C ALA A 593 43.16 -3.30 -41.14
N MET A 594 42.92 -2.06 -40.70
CA MET A 594 43.90 -1.29 -39.91
C MET A 594 44.25 -1.97 -38.59
N ALA A 595 43.28 -2.60 -37.92
CA ALA A 595 43.53 -3.34 -36.69
C ALA A 595 44.42 -4.56 -36.94
N GLN A 596 44.23 -5.27 -38.05
CA GLN A 596 45.09 -6.39 -38.43
C GLN A 596 46.52 -5.94 -38.75
N GLU A 597 46.69 -4.85 -39.50
CA GLU A 597 48.01 -4.26 -39.76
C GLU A 597 48.75 -3.90 -38.46
N ALA A 598 48.04 -3.37 -37.47
CA ALA A 598 48.64 -3.06 -36.16
C ALA A 598 49.07 -4.32 -35.39
N VAL A 599 48.29 -5.41 -35.45
CA VAL A 599 48.67 -6.70 -34.84
C VAL A 599 49.91 -7.27 -35.50
N ASP A 600 49.98 -7.23 -36.83
CA ASP A 600 51.13 -7.73 -37.59
C ASP A 600 52.40 -6.93 -37.26
N ALA A 601 52.29 -5.61 -37.12
CA ALA A 601 53.40 -4.76 -36.69
C ALA A 601 53.90 -5.09 -35.27
N VAL A 602 52.99 -5.40 -34.33
CA VAL A 602 53.36 -5.82 -32.97
C VAL A 602 54.05 -7.19 -32.98
N ALA A 603 53.59 -8.13 -33.80
CA ALA A 603 54.21 -9.44 -33.95
C ALA A 603 55.64 -9.30 -34.49
N GLU A 604 55.85 -8.45 -35.51
CA GLU A 604 57.18 -8.15 -36.05
C GLU A 604 58.09 -7.51 -34.99
N LEU A 605 57.60 -6.53 -34.23
CA LEU A 605 58.35 -5.91 -33.15
C LEU A 605 58.77 -6.93 -32.07
N SER A 606 57.87 -7.84 -31.69
CA SER A 606 58.14 -8.89 -30.70
C SER A 606 59.25 -9.85 -31.17
N ALA A 607 59.25 -10.20 -32.46
CA ALA A 607 60.33 -10.98 -33.06
C ALA A 607 61.68 -10.24 -33.00
N GLN A 608 61.70 -8.95 -33.32
CA GLN A 608 62.90 -8.11 -33.21
C GLN A 608 63.41 -8.01 -31.77
N VAL A 609 62.53 -7.78 -30.79
CA VAL A 609 62.89 -7.72 -29.36
C VAL A 609 63.46 -9.04 -28.87
N THR A 610 62.86 -10.17 -29.27
CA THR A 610 63.34 -11.51 -28.91
C THR A 610 64.76 -11.75 -29.44
N SER A 611 65.04 -11.32 -30.67
CA SER A 611 66.37 -11.35 -31.26
C SER A 611 67.37 -10.52 -30.45
N LEU A 612 66.98 -9.29 -30.07
CA LEU A 612 67.81 -8.39 -29.28
C LEU A 612 68.15 -8.96 -27.89
N ILE A 613 67.17 -9.56 -27.21
CA ILE A 613 67.36 -10.21 -25.90
C ILE A 613 68.33 -11.40 -26.03
N SER A 614 68.19 -12.20 -27.09
CA SER A 614 69.08 -13.33 -27.34
C SER A 614 70.52 -12.88 -27.57
N ALA A 615 70.72 -11.82 -28.36
CA ALA A 615 72.02 -11.20 -28.57
C ALA A 615 72.62 -10.66 -27.26
N LEU A 616 71.81 -9.98 -26.43
CA LEU A 616 72.24 -9.45 -25.14
C LEU A 616 72.66 -10.56 -24.17
N ARG A 617 71.88 -11.66 -24.09
CA ARG A 617 72.24 -12.84 -23.28
C ARG A 617 73.58 -13.42 -23.70
N ALA A 618 73.82 -13.55 -25.01
CA ALA A 618 75.09 -14.04 -25.53
C ALA A 618 76.26 -13.13 -25.12
N GLN A 619 76.10 -11.80 -25.18
CA GLN A 619 77.09 -10.84 -24.71
C GLN A 619 77.36 -10.96 -23.21
N ILE A 620 76.32 -11.11 -22.39
CA ILE A 620 76.45 -11.30 -20.94
C ILE A 620 77.24 -12.58 -20.65
N THR A 621 76.90 -13.71 -21.28
CA THR A 621 77.63 -14.97 -21.11
C THR A 621 79.10 -14.83 -21.49
N ALA A 622 79.40 -14.15 -22.60
CA ALA A 622 80.77 -13.87 -23.01
C ALA A 622 81.52 -13.04 -21.96
N LEU A 623 80.89 -12.01 -21.41
CA LEU A 623 81.45 -11.17 -20.35
C LEU A 623 81.67 -11.94 -19.04
N THR A 624 80.71 -12.77 -18.62
CA THR A 624 80.86 -13.63 -17.44
C THR A 624 82.06 -14.56 -17.58
N ASN A 625 82.21 -15.21 -18.75
CA ASN A 625 83.35 -16.06 -19.04
C ASN A 625 84.68 -15.29 -18.97
N LEU A 626 84.71 -14.04 -19.44
CA LEU A 626 85.87 -13.17 -19.31
C LEU A 626 86.21 -12.86 -17.85
N VAL A 627 85.20 -12.51 -17.04
CA VAL A 627 85.38 -12.23 -15.59
C VAL A 627 85.91 -13.46 -14.85
N VAL A 628 85.36 -14.65 -15.10
CA VAL A 628 85.86 -15.90 -14.49
C VAL A 628 87.32 -16.16 -14.87
N LYS A 629 87.70 -15.92 -16.13
CA LYS A 629 89.11 -16.01 -16.56
C LYS A 629 90.00 -15.01 -15.80
N ILE A 630 89.53 -13.78 -15.59
CA ILE A 630 90.25 -12.77 -14.81
C ILE A 630 90.39 -13.22 -13.35
N GLN A 631 89.30 -13.64 -12.70
CA GLN A 631 89.33 -14.13 -11.31
C GLN A 631 90.32 -15.27 -11.09
N LYS A 632 90.39 -16.23 -12.04
CA LYS A 632 91.37 -17.32 -11.98
C LYS A 632 92.81 -16.83 -12.07
N LYS A 633 93.08 -15.79 -12.88
CA LYS A 633 94.42 -15.18 -13.00
C LYS A 633 94.87 -14.40 -11.77
N VAL A 634 93.94 -13.92 -10.94
CA VAL A 634 94.27 -13.13 -9.73
C VAL A 634 94.53 -14.00 -8.49
N LYS A 635 94.05 -15.26 -8.50
CA LYS A 635 94.29 -16.24 -7.41
C LYS A 635 95.55 -17.10 -7.58
N ALA A 636 96.16 -17.06 -8.77
CA ALA A 636 97.47 -17.66 -9.05
C ALA A 636 98.55 -16.59 -8.88
#